data_AF-A0A895AGN2-F1
#
_entry.id   AF-A0A895AGN2-F1
#
_cell.length_a   1.000
_cell.length_b   1.000
_cell.length_c   1.000
_cell.angle_alpha   90.00
_cell.angle_beta   90.00
_cell.angle_gamma   90.00
#
_symmetry.space_group_name_H-M   'P 1'
#
loop_
_entity.id
_entity.type
_entity.pdbx_description
1 polymer ?
#
loop_
_entity_poly.entity_id
_entity_poly.type
_entity_poly.pdbx_seq_one_letter_code
_entity_poly.pdbx_strand_id
1 'polypeptide(L)'
;MAPRTPFLHPREYFDQHGFDLRPAAVVAGVAALSLALVLIGFGVLLSNKLAAAGGADAASTIWPLVGASIVGLVLALAVGWVLIAGVLHVFARAIIGHDGRFTETFAIVGWGTAPTALTGLALFVALAVAVDGATVSSPELFLEQFQATLQRTSAVRTAISFAVAGWQTYLYAHGLAVAFDDDSEAPWLAGGVIAYGSWLLTLF
;
A
#
# COMPACT_ATOMS: atom_id res chain seq x y z
N MET A 1 28.57 9.51 4.32
CA MET A 1 27.60 10.02 5.32
C MET A 1 26.56 8.93 5.52
N ALA A 2 26.06 8.75 6.73
CA ALA A 2 25.00 7.78 7.02
C ALA A 2 23.73 8.06 6.20
N PRO A 3 23.09 7.06 5.58
CA PRO A 3 21.82 7.26 4.88
C PRO A 3 20.72 7.66 5.87
N ARG A 4 19.86 8.61 5.48
CA ARG A 4 18.77 9.11 6.33
C ARG A 4 17.51 8.24 6.28
N THR A 5 17.37 7.43 5.24
CA THR A 5 16.25 6.49 5.05
C THR A 5 16.76 5.19 4.46
N PRO A 6 16.05 4.07 4.64
CA PRO A 6 16.45 2.78 4.11
C PRO A 6 16.10 2.59 2.62
N PHE A 7 15.63 3.62 1.92
CA PHE A 7 15.03 3.44 0.57
C PHE A 7 16.02 3.09 -0.53
N LEU A 8 17.28 3.54 -0.39
CA LEU A 8 18.35 3.31 -1.37
C LEU A 8 19.49 2.46 -0.79
N HIS A 9 19.74 2.58 0.51
CA HIS A 9 20.81 1.87 1.22
C HIS A 9 20.25 1.27 2.52
N PRO A 10 19.34 0.28 2.44
CA PRO A 10 18.62 -0.26 3.60
C PRO A 10 19.55 -0.88 4.64
N ARG A 11 20.53 -1.67 4.21
CA ARG A 11 21.47 -2.34 5.12
C ARG A 11 22.28 -1.34 5.93
N GLU A 12 22.95 -0.41 5.27
CA GLU A 12 23.71 0.67 5.93
C GLU A 12 22.84 1.51 6.87
N TYR A 13 21.57 1.75 6.51
CA TYR A 13 20.63 2.47 7.36
C TYR A 13 20.35 1.70 8.65
N PHE A 14 19.94 0.42 8.55
CA PHE A 14 19.58 -0.40 9.71
C PHE A 14 20.78 -0.74 10.59
N ASP A 15 21.97 -0.94 10.01
CA ASP A 15 23.21 -1.16 10.77
C ASP A 15 23.56 0.05 11.65
N GLN A 16 23.34 1.28 11.14
CA GLN A 16 23.77 2.50 11.81
C GLN A 16 22.72 3.11 12.74
N HIS A 17 21.44 2.99 12.39
CA HIS A 17 20.32 3.60 13.13
C HIS A 17 19.46 2.58 13.88
N GLY A 18 19.66 1.28 13.65
CA GLY A 18 18.81 0.23 14.19
C GLY A 18 17.39 0.29 13.63
N PHE A 19 16.46 -0.27 14.40
CA PHE A 19 15.06 -0.50 13.99
C PHE A 19 14.07 0.39 14.75
N ASP A 20 14.29 1.70 14.69
CA ASP A 20 13.40 2.67 15.33
C ASP A 20 11.98 2.61 14.74
N LEU A 21 10.99 2.43 15.61
CA LEU A 21 9.58 2.33 15.22
C LEU A 21 8.95 3.67 14.85
N ARG A 22 9.44 4.79 15.39
CA ARG A 22 8.82 6.10 15.16
C ARG A 22 8.87 6.52 13.69
N PRO A 23 10.02 6.48 12.99
CA PRO A 23 10.06 6.81 11.57
C PRO A 23 9.21 5.87 10.72
N ALA A 24 9.22 4.57 11.02
CA ALA A 24 8.40 3.58 10.33
C ALA A 24 6.90 3.86 10.49
N ALA A 25 6.46 4.23 11.70
CA ALA A 25 5.08 4.63 11.96
C ALA A 25 4.69 5.94 11.26
N VAL A 26 5.60 6.91 11.17
CA VAL A 26 5.38 8.14 10.39
C VAL A 26 5.17 7.80 8.92
N VAL A 27 5.99 6.93 8.34
CA VAL A 27 5.88 6.51 6.94
C VAL A 27 4.55 5.79 6.69
N ALA A 28 4.16 4.86 7.56
CA ALA A 28 2.87 4.18 7.48
C ALA A 28 1.69 5.16 7.63
N GLY A 29 1.82 6.17 8.51
CA GLY A 29 0.83 7.24 8.66
C GLY A 29 0.69 8.11 7.40
N VAL A 30 1.80 8.46 6.75
CA VAL A 30 1.81 9.20 5.47
C VAL A 30 1.20 8.37 4.35
N ALA A 31 1.47 7.06 4.31
CA ALA A 31 0.84 6.12 3.39
C ALA A 31 -0.69 6.08 3.57
N ALA A 32 -1.16 5.90 4.81
CA ALA A 32 -2.59 5.90 5.13
C ALA A 32 -3.26 7.24 4.76
N LEU A 33 -2.62 8.37 5.08
CA LEU A 33 -3.10 9.70 4.73
C LEU A 33 -3.21 9.88 3.21
N SER A 34 -2.20 9.43 2.47
CA SER A 34 -2.19 9.51 1.00
C SER A 34 -3.38 8.74 0.40
N LEU A 35 -3.66 7.54 0.88
CA LEU A 35 -4.81 6.75 0.43
C LEU A 35 -6.16 7.35 0.88
N ALA A 36 -6.22 7.96 2.07
CA ALA A 36 -7.41 8.69 2.49
C ALA A 36 -7.68 9.90 1.58
N LEU A 37 -6.64 10.64 1.17
CA LEU A 37 -6.75 11.74 0.22
C LEU A 37 -7.23 11.28 -1.16
N VAL A 38 -6.81 10.09 -1.62
CA VAL A 38 -7.32 9.47 -2.86
C VAL A 38 -8.83 9.25 -2.78
N LEU A 39 -9.33 8.71 -1.65
CA LEU A 39 -10.77 8.49 -1.44
C LEU A 39 -11.55 9.80 -1.34
N ILE A 40 -10.99 10.81 -0.66
CA ILE A 40 -11.57 12.16 -0.57
C ILE A 40 -11.67 12.77 -1.97
N GLY A 41 -10.58 12.74 -2.74
CA GLY A 41 -10.55 13.26 -4.10
C GLY A 41 -11.57 12.55 -5.00
N PHE A 42 -11.66 11.23 -4.91
CA PHE A 42 -12.68 10.47 -5.63
C PHE A 42 -14.11 10.86 -5.22
N GLY A 43 -14.38 11.02 -3.91
CA GLY A 43 -15.65 11.48 -3.39
C GLY A 43 -16.06 12.86 -3.93
N VAL A 44 -15.10 13.79 -4.02
CA VAL A 44 -15.31 15.11 -4.64
C VAL A 44 -15.68 14.96 -6.12
N LEU A 45 -14.89 14.21 -6.89
CA LEU A 45 -15.12 14.03 -8.33
C LEU A 45 -16.50 13.41 -8.60
N LEU A 46 -16.85 12.36 -7.87
CA LEU A 46 -18.11 11.67 -8.03
C LEU A 46 -19.30 12.57 -7.61
N SER A 47 -19.17 13.30 -6.50
CA SER A 47 -20.21 14.22 -6.04
C SER A 47 -20.48 15.32 -7.07
N ASN A 48 -19.41 15.91 -7.62
CA ASN A 48 -19.53 16.94 -8.65
C ASN A 48 -20.17 16.40 -9.93
N LYS A 49 -19.78 15.19 -10.35
CA LYS A 49 -20.33 14.52 -11.54
C LYS A 49 -21.83 14.27 -11.40
N LEU A 50 -22.28 13.75 -10.26
CA LEU A 50 -23.70 13.49 -10.00
C LEU A 50 -24.52 14.78 -9.85
N ALA A 51 -23.97 15.79 -9.16
CA ALA A 51 -24.64 17.08 -9.03
C ALA A 51 -24.85 17.76 -10.39
N ALA A 52 -23.84 17.71 -11.27
CA ALA A 52 -23.94 18.21 -12.65
C ALA A 52 -24.99 17.45 -13.49
N ALA A 53 -25.26 16.19 -13.16
CA ALA A 53 -26.29 15.38 -13.81
C ALA A 53 -27.71 15.61 -13.23
N GLY A 54 -27.89 16.56 -12.32
CA GLY A 54 -29.18 16.85 -11.69
C GLY A 54 -29.50 15.98 -10.47
N GLY A 55 -28.53 15.22 -9.95
CA GLY A 55 -28.68 14.44 -8.74
C GLY A 55 -28.77 15.32 -7.50
N ALA A 56 -29.99 15.61 -7.04
CA ALA A 56 -30.22 16.17 -5.71
C ALA A 56 -29.62 15.22 -4.66
N ASP A 57 -29.04 15.75 -3.59
CA ASP A 57 -28.54 14.99 -2.44
C ASP A 57 -27.35 14.03 -2.71
N ALA A 58 -26.62 14.23 -3.82
CA ALA A 58 -25.42 13.44 -4.15
C ALA A 58 -24.37 13.48 -3.02
N ALA A 59 -24.10 14.66 -2.47
CA ALA A 59 -23.11 14.84 -1.41
C ALA A 59 -23.51 14.12 -0.10
N SER A 60 -24.77 14.23 0.32
CA SER A 60 -25.29 13.55 1.52
C SER A 60 -25.30 12.02 1.39
N THR A 61 -25.31 11.50 0.17
CA THR A 61 -25.19 10.06 -0.09
C THR A 61 -23.73 9.60 -0.11
N ILE A 62 -22.84 10.35 -0.76
CA ILE A 62 -21.44 9.94 -1.00
C ILE A 62 -20.58 10.09 0.25
N TRP A 63 -20.68 11.22 0.97
CA TRP A 63 -19.74 11.52 2.05
C TRP A 63 -19.80 10.55 3.25
N PRO A 64 -20.97 10.04 3.67
CA PRO A 64 -21.01 8.99 4.69
C PRO A 64 -20.27 7.72 4.27
N LEU A 65 -20.39 7.32 3.00
CA LEU A 65 -19.69 6.16 2.45
C LEU A 65 -18.18 6.39 2.41
N VAL A 66 -17.74 7.54 1.90
CA VAL A 66 -16.32 7.93 1.88
C VAL A 66 -15.73 7.94 3.29
N GLY A 67 -16.45 8.55 4.26
CA GLY A 67 -16.03 8.58 5.66
C GLY A 67 -15.87 7.18 6.25
N ALA A 68 -16.86 6.31 6.06
CA ALA A 68 -16.79 4.91 6.50
C ALA A 68 -15.64 4.14 5.84
N SER A 69 -15.43 4.34 4.53
CA SER A 69 -14.32 3.72 3.79
C SER A 69 -12.95 4.19 4.28
N ILE A 70 -12.79 5.46 4.64
CA ILE A 70 -11.52 5.97 5.22
C ILE A 70 -11.25 5.31 6.57
N VAL A 71 -12.26 5.22 7.45
CA VAL A 71 -12.12 4.54 8.75
C VAL A 71 -11.74 3.07 8.53
N GLY A 72 -12.47 2.37 7.66
CA GLY A 72 -12.19 0.97 7.32
C GLY A 72 -10.79 0.78 6.75
N LEU A 73 -10.36 1.67 5.85
CA LEU A 73 -9.02 1.67 5.26
C LEU A 73 -7.94 1.83 6.33
N VAL A 74 -8.06 2.81 7.22
CA VAL A 74 -7.04 3.04 8.28
C VAL A 74 -6.94 1.82 9.20
N LEU A 75 -8.07 1.23 9.59
CA LEU A 75 -8.09 0.02 10.39
C LEU A 75 -7.47 -1.18 9.65
N ALA A 76 -7.83 -1.35 8.37
CA ALA A 76 -7.27 -2.42 7.53
C ALA A 76 -5.76 -2.27 7.33
N LEU A 77 -5.24 -1.05 7.16
CA LEU A 77 -3.81 -0.79 7.07
C LEU A 77 -3.10 -1.09 8.39
N ALA A 78 -3.66 -0.67 9.52
CA ALA A 78 -3.09 -0.94 10.84
C ALA A 78 -3.03 -2.45 11.13
N VAL A 79 -4.13 -3.17 10.88
CA VAL A 79 -4.20 -4.63 11.07
C VAL A 79 -3.31 -5.34 10.05
N GLY A 80 -3.37 -4.95 8.77
CA GLY A 80 -2.57 -5.51 7.70
C GLY A 80 -1.08 -5.35 7.96
N TRP A 81 -0.65 -4.22 8.49
CA TRP A 81 0.75 -4.00 8.88
C TRP A 81 1.20 -4.99 9.96
N VAL A 82 0.41 -5.17 11.02
CA VAL A 82 0.70 -6.17 12.07
C VAL A 82 0.73 -7.59 11.51
N LEU A 83 -0.24 -7.94 10.65
CA LEU A 83 -0.32 -9.27 10.05
C LEU A 83 0.88 -9.55 9.13
N ILE A 84 1.23 -8.62 8.23
CA ILE A 84 2.37 -8.79 7.32
C ILE A 84 3.67 -8.91 8.13
N ALA A 85 3.87 -8.05 9.14
CA ALA A 85 5.02 -8.15 10.02
C ALA A 85 5.06 -9.49 10.77
N GLY A 86 3.91 -9.96 11.28
CA GLY A 86 3.80 -11.24 11.98
C GLY A 86 4.15 -12.41 11.09
N VAL A 87 3.56 -12.49 9.91
CA VAL A 87 3.81 -13.56 8.93
C VAL A 87 5.26 -13.52 8.46
N LEU A 88 5.80 -12.33 8.12
CA LEU A 88 7.20 -12.17 7.73
C LEU A 88 8.14 -12.62 8.85
N HIS A 89 7.87 -12.22 10.08
CA HIS A 89 8.72 -12.56 11.22
C HIS A 89 8.72 -14.06 11.49
N VAL A 90 7.54 -14.69 11.55
CA VAL A 90 7.42 -16.13 11.77
C VAL A 90 8.09 -16.92 10.64
N PHE A 91 7.88 -16.52 9.40
CA PHE A 91 8.48 -17.20 8.25
C PHE A 91 10.00 -17.03 8.21
N ALA A 92 10.50 -15.81 8.40
CA ALA A 92 11.94 -15.53 8.48
C ALA A 92 12.60 -16.32 9.61
N ARG A 93 11.99 -16.33 10.80
CA ARG A 93 12.48 -17.10 11.95
C ARG A 93 12.51 -18.60 11.70
N ALA A 94 11.56 -19.12 10.93
CA ALA A 94 11.50 -20.55 10.59
C ALA A 94 12.61 -20.98 9.63
N ILE A 95 13.12 -20.07 8.78
CA ILE A 95 14.12 -20.42 7.75
C ILE A 95 15.53 -19.88 8.03
N ILE A 96 15.67 -18.83 8.84
CA ILE A 96 16.96 -18.21 9.20
C ILE A 96 17.45 -18.70 10.58
N GLY A 97 16.63 -18.53 11.63
CA GLY A 97 17.07 -18.83 13.01
C GLY A 97 16.39 -17.95 14.07
N HIS A 98 16.93 -17.95 15.30
CA HIS A 98 16.24 -17.41 16.50
C HIS A 98 16.59 -15.96 16.85
N ASP A 99 17.52 -15.31 16.15
CA ASP A 99 18.18 -14.09 16.65
C ASP A 99 17.42 -12.77 16.37
N GLY A 100 16.47 -12.76 15.43
CA GLY A 100 15.69 -11.56 15.13
C GLY A 100 14.54 -11.28 16.10
N ARG A 101 14.26 -10.00 16.38
CA ARG A 101 13.12 -9.55 17.20
C ARG A 101 11.94 -9.10 16.34
N PHE A 102 10.72 -9.38 16.79
CA PHE A 102 9.50 -8.98 16.08
C PHE A 102 9.42 -7.47 15.82
N THR A 103 9.85 -6.64 16.78
CA THR A 103 9.85 -5.18 16.63
C THR A 103 10.72 -4.70 15.48
N GLU A 104 11.78 -5.41 15.15
CA GLU A 104 12.69 -5.10 14.05
C GLU A 104 12.00 -5.40 12.72
N THR A 105 11.40 -6.59 12.60
CA THR A 105 10.55 -6.94 11.45
C THR A 105 9.38 -5.97 11.28
N PHE A 106 8.75 -5.55 12.37
CA PHE A 106 7.66 -4.58 12.34
C PHE A 106 8.12 -3.21 11.80
N ALA A 107 9.30 -2.75 12.20
CA ALA A 107 9.93 -1.53 11.67
C ALA A 107 10.22 -1.65 10.16
N ILE A 108 10.79 -2.78 9.75
CA ILE A 108 11.13 -3.08 8.34
C ILE A 108 9.88 -3.02 7.47
N VAL A 109 8.79 -3.70 7.88
CA VAL A 109 7.52 -3.67 7.15
C VAL A 109 6.93 -2.26 7.11
N GLY A 110 7.07 -1.47 8.18
CA GLY A 110 6.59 -0.09 8.21
C GLY A 110 7.26 0.78 7.14
N TRP A 111 8.59 0.67 6.99
CA TRP A 111 9.29 1.31 5.87
C TRP A 111 8.84 0.75 4.50
N GLY A 112 8.48 -0.53 4.45
CA GLY A 112 7.89 -1.22 3.29
C GLY A 112 6.60 -0.60 2.77
N THR A 113 5.93 0.23 3.57
CA THR A 113 4.70 0.92 3.17
C THR A 113 4.96 2.17 2.33
N ALA A 114 6.19 2.70 2.27
CA ALA A 114 6.49 3.97 1.59
C ALA A 114 5.97 4.06 0.13
N PRO A 115 6.09 3.02 -0.72
CA PRO A 115 5.63 3.10 -2.11
C PRO A 115 4.10 3.05 -2.27
N THR A 116 3.33 2.84 -1.20
CA THR A 116 1.85 2.82 -1.29
C THR A 116 1.27 4.17 -1.72
N ALA A 117 2.01 5.27 -1.55
CA ALA A 117 1.63 6.56 -2.14
C ALA A 117 1.61 6.50 -3.67
N LEU A 118 2.53 5.77 -4.31
CA LEU A 118 2.59 5.61 -5.76
C LEU A 118 1.42 4.77 -6.28
N THR A 119 1.09 3.66 -5.60
CA THR A 119 -0.07 2.83 -5.97
C THR A 119 -1.38 3.58 -5.75
N GLY A 120 -1.48 4.35 -4.66
CA GLY A 120 -2.60 5.23 -4.37
C GLY A 120 -2.79 6.29 -5.46
N LEU A 121 -1.71 6.95 -5.88
CA LEU A 121 -1.76 7.93 -6.97
C LEU A 121 -2.20 7.30 -8.29
N ALA A 122 -1.64 6.14 -8.66
CA ALA A 122 -2.05 5.42 -9.86
C ALA A 122 -3.53 5.05 -9.83
N LEU A 123 -4.03 4.59 -8.68
CA LEU A 123 -5.45 4.31 -8.47
C LEU A 123 -6.30 5.57 -8.60
N PHE A 124 -5.89 6.69 -7.99
CA PHE A 124 -6.60 7.96 -8.11
C PHE A 124 -6.74 8.41 -9.56
N VAL A 125 -5.64 8.37 -10.33
CA VAL A 125 -5.67 8.74 -11.75
C VAL A 125 -6.64 7.85 -12.52
N ALA A 126 -6.61 6.53 -12.28
CA ALA A 126 -7.56 5.61 -12.92
C ALA A 126 -9.02 5.92 -12.56
N LEU A 127 -9.30 6.22 -11.29
CA LEU A 127 -10.63 6.60 -10.82
C LEU A 127 -11.08 7.94 -11.42
N ALA A 128 -10.21 8.94 -11.48
CA ALA A 128 -10.51 10.24 -12.04
C ALA A 128 -10.86 10.14 -13.53
N VAL A 129 -10.07 9.39 -14.30
CA VAL A 129 -10.35 9.12 -15.72
C VAL A 129 -11.67 8.35 -15.90
N ALA A 130 -11.95 7.39 -15.02
CA ALA A 130 -13.20 6.62 -15.08
C ALA A 130 -14.43 7.48 -14.80
N VAL A 131 -14.38 8.39 -13.82
CA VAL A 131 -15.49 9.32 -13.50
C VAL A 131 -15.69 10.35 -14.61
N ASP A 132 -14.60 10.88 -15.16
CA ASP A 132 -14.66 11.87 -16.24
C ASP A 132 -15.27 11.28 -17.50
N GLY A 133 -14.80 10.10 -17.92
CA GLY A 133 -15.26 9.40 -19.12
C GLY A 133 -16.66 8.79 -19.04
N ALA A 134 -17.20 8.58 -17.85
CA ALA A 134 -18.52 7.97 -17.67
C ALA A 134 -19.67 8.97 -17.88
N THR A 135 -20.73 8.51 -18.52
CA THR A 135 -22.01 9.21 -18.67
C THR A 135 -22.96 8.82 -17.55
N VAL A 136 -23.76 9.77 -17.05
CA VAL A 136 -24.71 9.55 -15.93
C VAL A 136 -26.14 9.33 -16.45
N SER A 137 -26.28 8.88 -17.70
CA SER A 137 -27.58 8.71 -18.38
C SER A 137 -28.46 7.65 -17.71
N SER A 138 -27.82 6.60 -17.19
CA SER A 138 -28.43 5.61 -16.31
C SER A 138 -27.38 5.03 -15.35
N PRO A 139 -27.78 4.51 -14.18
CA PRO A 139 -26.86 3.87 -13.24
C PRO A 139 -26.09 2.69 -13.87
N GLU A 140 -26.76 1.90 -14.71
CA GLU A 140 -26.19 0.70 -15.33
C GLU A 140 -25.09 1.08 -16.33
N LEU A 141 -25.35 2.07 -17.19
CA LEU A 141 -24.37 2.55 -18.16
C LEU A 141 -23.17 3.20 -17.47
N PHE A 142 -23.39 3.95 -16.39
CA PHE A 142 -22.31 4.51 -15.58
C PHE A 142 -21.41 3.40 -15.03
N LEU A 143 -22.01 2.37 -14.41
CA LEU A 143 -21.26 1.26 -13.82
C LEU A 143 -20.49 0.47 -14.87
N GLU A 144 -21.08 0.20 -16.03
CA GLU A 144 -20.43 -0.50 -17.13
C GLU A 144 -19.20 0.26 -17.63
N GLN A 145 -19.34 1.58 -17.88
CA GLN A 145 -18.24 2.43 -18.35
C GLN A 145 -17.14 2.61 -17.31
N PHE A 146 -17.54 2.76 -16.05
CA PHE A 146 -16.61 2.85 -14.93
C PHE A 146 -15.79 1.56 -14.80
N GLN A 147 -16.45 0.40 -14.81
CA GLN A 147 -15.78 -0.91 -14.76
C GLN A 147 -14.88 -1.14 -15.99
N ALA A 148 -15.35 -0.82 -17.20
CA ALA A 148 -14.56 -0.96 -18.42
C ALA A 148 -13.25 -0.13 -18.36
N THR A 149 -13.29 1.06 -17.77
CA THR A 149 -12.10 1.91 -17.59
C THR A 149 -11.14 1.33 -16.55
N LEU A 150 -11.64 0.81 -15.44
CA LEU A 150 -10.82 0.11 -14.45
C LEU A 150 -10.16 -1.15 -15.02
N GLN A 151 -10.87 -1.90 -15.88
CA GLN A 151 -10.31 -3.04 -16.58
C GLN A 151 -9.24 -2.62 -17.60
N ARG A 152 -9.45 -1.52 -18.33
CA ARG A 152 -8.44 -0.98 -19.27
C ARG A 152 -7.13 -0.56 -18.58
N THR A 153 -7.23 -0.03 -17.36
CA THR A 153 -6.06 0.40 -16.57
C THR A 153 -5.45 -0.70 -15.70
N SER A 154 -6.06 -1.90 -15.69
CA SER A 154 -5.66 -3.02 -14.84
C SER A 154 -4.20 -3.42 -15.05
N ALA A 155 -3.76 -3.63 -16.30
CA ALA A 155 -2.41 -4.06 -16.62
C ALA A 155 -1.33 -3.10 -16.08
N VAL A 156 -1.53 -1.79 -16.24
CA VAL A 156 -0.60 -0.76 -15.73
C VAL A 156 -0.57 -0.76 -14.20
N ARG A 157 -1.74 -0.83 -13.55
CA ARG A 157 -1.81 -0.91 -12.08
C ARG A 157 -1.15 -2.18 -11.54
N THR A 158 -1.35 -3.32 -12.22
CA THR A 158 -0.70 -4.58 -11.89
C THR A 158 0.82 -4.48 -12.05
N ALA A 159 1.31 -3.86 -13.11
CA ALA A 159 2.75 -3.63 -13.30
C ALA A 159 3.35 -2.72 -12.21
N ILE A 160 2.66 -1.64 -11.83
CA ILE A 160 3.10 -0.75 -10.74
C ILE A 160 3.15 -1.50 -9.41
N SER A 161 2.09 -2.23 -9.07
CA SER A 161 2.04 -3.01 -7.81
C SER A 161 3.08 -4.14 -7.77
N PHE A 162 3.38 -4.77 -8.91
CA PHE A 162 4.47 -5.73 -9.05
C PHE A 162 5.83 -5.08 -8.78
N ALA A 163 6.09 -3.90 -9.36
CA ALA A 163 7.32 -3.15 -9.10
C ALA A 163 7.45 -2.75 -7.63
N VAL A 164 6.35 -2.39 -6.98
CA VAL A 164 6.31 -2.13 -5.53
C VAL A 164 6.67 -3.39 -4.72
N ALA A 165 6.15 -4.55 -5.09
CA ALA A 165 6.50 -5.82 -4.44
C ALA A 165 8.00 -6.15 -4.60
N GLY A 166 8.59 -5.87 -5.77
CA GLY A 166 10.04 -6.00 -5.99
C GLY A 166 10.85 -5.07 -5.09
N TRP A 167 10.42 -3.82 -4.94
CA TRP A 167 11.06 -2.88 -4.02
C TRP A 167 10.89 -3.30 -2.54
N GLN A 168 9.72 -3.80 -2.16
CA GLN A 168 9.49 -4.33 -0.81
C GLN A 168 10.38 -5.54 -0.53
N THR A 169 10.55 -6.44 -1.50
CA THR A 169 11.49 -7.57 -1.41
C THR A 169 12.90 -7.08 -1.10
N TYR A 170 13.38 -6.07 -1.85
CA TYR A 170 14.70 -5.48 -1.65
C TYR A 170 14.85 -4.92 -0.22
N LEU A 171 13.88 -4.15 0.26
CA LEU A 171 13.91 -3.57 1.61
C LEU A 171 13.84 -4.65 2.70
N TYR A 172 12.94 -5.62 2.55
CA TYR A 172 12.75 -6.70 3.52
C TYR A 172 13.98 -7.58 3.62
N ALA A 173 14.58 -7.96 2.50
CA ALA A 173 15.77 -8.79 2.48
C ALA A 173 16.92 -8.15 3.25
N HIS A 174 17.23 -6.88 2.97
CA HIS A 174 18.33 -6.18 3.64
C HIS A 174 18.02 -5.88 5.11
N GLY A 175 16.76 -5.53 5.42
CA GLY A 175 16.36 -5.32 6.81
C GLY A 175 16.45 -6.61 7.64
N LEU A 176 15.98 -7.72 7.08
CA LEU A 176 16.03 -9.03 7.75
C LEU A 176 17.45 -9.54 7.89
N ALA A 177 18.31 -9.33 6.89
CA ALA A 177 19.72 -9.70 6.97
C ALA A 177 20.40 -9.04 8.17
N VAL A 178 20.13 -7.75 8.41
CA VAL A 178 20.63 -7.03 9.59
C VAL A 178 19.95 -7.50 10.87
N ALA A 179 18.62 -7.68 10.87
CA ALA A 179 17.87 -8.03 12.07
C ALA A 179 18.19 -9.44 12.60
N PHE A 180 18.48 -10.37 11.70
CA PHE A 180 18.81 -11.76 12.04
C PHE A 180 20.31 -12.06 11.97
N ASP A 181 21.16 -11.07 11.67
CA ASP A 181 22.61 -11.22 11.46
C ASP A 181 22.94 -12.35 10.45
N ASP A 182 22.22 -12.37 9.33
CA ASP A 182 22.30 -13.44 8.32
C ASP A 182 22.52 -12.86 6.92
N ASP A 183 23.68 -13.17 6.34
CA ASP A 183 24.10 -12.73 5.00
C ASP A 183 23.80 -13.73 3.88
N SER A 184 23.04 -14.79 4.17
CA SER A 184 22.67 -15.79 3.18
C SER A 184 21.55 -15.32 2.24
N GLU A 185 21.06 -16.22 1.40
CA GLU A 185 19.90 -15.96 0.53
C GLU A 185 18.55 -16.06 1.26
N ALA A 186 18.52 -16.55 2.51
CA ALA A 186 17.28 -16.77 3.25
C ALA A 186 16.47 -15.48 3.52
N PRO A 187 17.08 -14.33 3.89
CA PRO A 187 16.37 -13.04 3.98
C PRO A 187 15.69 -12.62 2.67
N TRP A 188 16.33 -12.89 1.52
CA TRP A 188 15.75 -12.62 0.20
C TRP A 188 14.55 -13.51 -0.10
N LEU A 189 14.63 -14.79 0.23
CA LEU A 189 13.51 -15.71 0.11
C LEU A 189 12.34 -15.27 0.99
N ALA A 190 12.60 -14.93 2.26
CA ALA A 190 11.57 -14.42 3.17
C ALA A 190 10.90 -13.14 2.64
N GLY A 191 11.71 -12.14 2.27
CA GLY A 191 11.22 -10.88 1.72
C GLY A 191 10.40 -11.08 0.45
N GLY A 192 10.90 -11.91 -0.47
CA GLY A 192 10.26 -12.19 -1.76
C GLY A 192 8.94 -12.92 -1.63
N VAL A 193 8.89 -13.99 -0.83
CA VAL A 193 7.66 -14.77 -0.58
C VAL A 193 6.57 -13.88 0.01
N ILE A 194 6.90 -13.03 0.99
CA ILE A 194 5.89 -12.17 1.60
C ILE A 194 5.47 -11.03 0.68
N ALA A 195 6.41 -10.35 0.03
CA ALA A 195 6.07 -9.22 -0.84
C ALA A 195 5.27 -9.66 -2.06
N TYR A 196 5.74 -10.68 -2.80
CA TYR A 196 5.02 -11.18 -3.98
C TYR A 196 3.80 -12.02 -3.61
N GLY A 197 3.82 -12.74 -2.48
CA GLY A 197 2.64 -13.43 -1.96
C GLY A 197 1.53 -12.43 -1.63
N SER A 198 1.86 -11.33 -0.97
CA SER A 198 0.91 -10.24 -0.70
C SER A 198 0.40 -9.60 -2.00
N TRP A 199 1.28 -9.36 -2.97
CA TRP A 199 0.89 -8.85 -4.28
C TRP A 199 -0.07 -9.79 -5.03
N LEU A 200 0.21 -11.10 -5.05
CA LEU A 200 -0.68 -12.10 -5.68
C LEU A 200 -2.08 -12.09 -5.06
N LEU A 201 -2.19 -11.92 -3.74
CA LEU A 201 -3.48 -11.81 -3.05
C LEU A 201 -4.27 -10.57 -3.48
N THR A 202 -3.62 -9.51 -4.01
CA THR A 202 -4.32 -8.33 -4.51
C THR A 202 -4.93 -8.51 -5.90
N LEU A 203 -4.66 -9.64 -6.58
CA LEU A 203 -5.18 -9.93 -7.92
C LEU A 203 -6.53 -10.66 -7.91
N PHE A 204 -7.00 -11.11 -6.75
CA PHE A 204 -8.25 -11.85 -6.53
C PHE A 204 -9.22 -11.05 -5.65
#